data_AF-A0A842MK31-F1
#
_entry.id   AF-A0A842MK31-F1
#
_cell.length_a   1.000
_cell.length_b   1.000
_cell.length_c   1.000
_cell.angle_alpha   90.00
_cell.angle_beta   90.00
_cell.angle_gamma   90.00
#
_symmetry.space_group_name_H-M   'P 1'
#
loop_
_entity.id
_entity.type
_entity.pdbx_description
1 polymer ?
#
loop_
_entity_poly.entity_id
_entity_poly.type
_entity_poly.pdbx_seq_one_letter_code
_entity_poly.pdbx_strand_id
1 'polypeptide(L)'
;MRYEVEVISPLHIGNGRELSSIEYLVDKKFYRINMDSLFREKEFDIDGFVEDIKLGLFKIENYKELAKKNKEYVIDISNSAEKNIKGRNVKEFIKSGGRLYIPGSSIKGAIRTAVMWHVLKNNAELYGEMEEYFEEIIRGKIKKKKEEVDDEIEKNVFGKDPKYDLFKAIQISDGNILPIDRLRIDEVKILSTTSSSYYWKNFSIFIEALKIGTKFETDIKIDEFFTKEDVSKELGFDDKIVYLKNIEEICKDYSKELIDYELNFLKRYNVGGELNEVINFYEELKKKDGVLLRLSWGAGWQSMTVGGLINEEMLEELRRIYKMGKRRDYPEYVKPFPKTRRIIFEDNKPKYPLGWIRLEGRK
;
A
#
# COMPACT_ATOMS: atom_id res chain seq x y z
N MET A 1 23.23 -5.51 -4.89
CA MET A 1 23.61 -4.72 -3.71
C MET A 1 22.62 -5.02 -2.60
N ARG A 2 23.10 -5.16 -1.37
CA ARG A 2 22.26 -5.44 -0.20
C ARG A 2 21.78 -4.12 0.40
N TYR A 3 20.49 -4.05 0.69
CA TYR A 3 19.85 -2.89 1.31
C TYR A 3 19.32 -3.27 2.68
N GLU A 4 19.55 -2.41 3.66
CA GLU A 4 18.76 -2.40 4.89
C GLU A 4 17.52 -1.54 4.65
N VAL A 5 16.36 -2.05 5.06
CA VAL A 5 15.08 -1.38 4.94
C VAL A 5 14.46 -1.18 6.31
N GLU A 6 14.05 0.04 6.62
CA GLU A 6 13.39 0.42 7.86
C GLU A 6 11.95 0.85 7.60
N VAL A 7 11.01 0.29 8.37
CA VAL A 7 9.59 0.69 8.34
C VAL A 7 9.42 2.01 9.07
N ILE A 8 9.07 3.08 8.35
CA ILE A 8 8.92 4.44 8.90
C ILE A 8 7.48 4.74 9.31
N SER A 9 6.50 4.11 8.66
CA SER A 9 5.10 4.16 9.07
C SER A 9 4.46 2.77 9.00
N PRO A 10 3.36 2.50 9.73
CA PRO A 10 2.77 1.16 9.76
C PRO A 10 2.53 0.61 8.36
N LEU A 11 3.09 -0.58 8.09
CA LEU A 11 3.13 -1.18 6.77
C LEU A 11 2.28 -2.45 6.75
N HIS A 12 1.28 -2.48 5.87
CA HIS A 12 0.46 -3.66 5.60
C HIS A 12 0.63 -4.11 4.15
N ILE A 13 0.99 -5.39 3.97
CA ILE A 13 1.01 -6.08 2.68
C ILE A 13 0.06 -7.26 2.82
N GLY A 14 -1.10 -7.18 2.18
CA GLY A 14 -2.16 -8.17 2.32
C GLY A 14 -1.92 -9.41 1.46
N ASN A 15 -2.38 -10.56 1.92
CA ASN A 15 -2.49 -11.80 1.13
C ASN A 15 -3.90 -12.02 0.55
N GLY A 16 -4.80 -11.06 0.73
CA GLY A 16 -6.21 -11.15 0.31
C GLY A 16 -7.14 -11.84 1.32
N ARG A 17 -6.61 -12.40 2.42
CA ARG A 17 -7.41 -13.00 3.49
C ARG A 17 -7.81 -11.97 4.53
N GLU A 18 -8.96 -12.23 5.16
CA GLU A 18 -9.44 -11.49 6.32
C GLU A 18 -9.75 -12.48 7.43
N LEU A 19 -9.24 -12.21 8.63
CA LEU A 19 -9.57 -12.95 9.84
C LEU A 19 -10.93 -12.47 10.33
N SER A 20 -11.87 -13.38 10.48
CA SER A 20 -13.19 -13.07 11.03
C SER A 20 -13.17 -12.95 12.56
N SER A 21 -14.23 -12.41 13.17
CA SER A 21 -14.27 -12.22 14.63
C SER A 21 -14.36 -13.52 15.44
N ILE A 22 -14.61 -14.66 14.79
CA ILE A 22 -14.63 -15.99 15.43
C ILE A 22 -13.22 -16.58 15.55
N GLU A 23 -12.29 -15.97 14.83
CA GLU A 23 -10.98 -16.51 14.46
C GLU A 23 -9.84 -15.87 15.26
N TYR A 24 -10.18 -14.93 16.14
CA TYR A 24 -9.26 -14.26 17.05
C TYR A 24 -9.93 -13.93 18.38
N LEU A 25 -9.14 -13.76 19.43
CA LEU A 25 -9.55 -13.24 20.72
C LEU A 25 -8.76 -11.96 21.04
N VAL A 26 -9.43 -10.94 21.58
CA VAL A 26 -8.78 -9.73 22.10
C VAL A 26 -8.83 -9.75 23.62
N ASP A 27 -7.66 -9.78 24.27
CA ASP A 27 -7.50 -9.73 25.73
C ASP A 27 -6.15 -9.08 26.08
N LYS A 28 -6.09 -7.74 26.11
CA LYS A 28 -4.87 -6.89 26.17
C LYS A 28 -3.90 -7.05 24.98
N LYS A 29 -3.96 -8.19 24.29
CA LYS A 29 -3.25 -8.54 23.06
C LYS A 29 -4.23 -9.17 22.08
N PHE A 30 -3.81 -9.27 20.83
CA PHE A 30 -4.54 -9.98 19.79
C PHE A 30 -4.02 -11.41 19.69
N TYR A 31 -4.91 -12.38 19.92
CA TYR A 31 -4.62 -13.81 19.82
C TYR A 31 -5.27 -14.32 18.54
N ARG A 32 -4.47 -14.64 17.52
CA ARG A 32 -4.94 -15.43 16.38
C ARG A 32 -5.13 -16.86 16.88
N ILE A 33 -6.29 -17.46 16.58
CA ILE A 33 -6.63 -18.80 17.06
C ILE A 33 -6.39 -19.82 15.96
N ASN A 34 -5.76 -20.94 16.32
CA ASN A 34 -5.72 -22.12 15.49
C ASN A 34 -7.04 -22.88 15.65
N MET A 35 -7.98 -22.63 14.75
CA MET A 35 -9.33 -23.21 14.81
C MET A 35 -9.32 -24.74 14.74
N ASP A 36 -8.41 -25.33 13.95
CA ASP A 36 -8.27 -26.79 13.86
C ASP A 36 -7.85 -27.40 15.21
N SER A 37 -6.97 -26.72 15.93
CA SER A 37 -6.57 -27.14 17.27
C SER A 37 -7.70 -26.95 18.28
N LEU A 38 -8.40 -25.80 18.22
CA LEU A 38 -9.54 -25.51 19.09
C LEU A 38 -10.66 -26.55 18.95
N PHE A 39 -11.02 -26.94 17.73
CA PHE A 39 -12.07 -27.94 17.48
C PHE A 39 -11.68 -29.37 17.91
N ARG A 40 -10.40 -29.62 18.20
CA ARG A 40 -9.94 -30.91 18.74
C ARG A 40 -9.97 -30.97 20.27
N GLU A 41 -10.22 -29.85 20.95
CA GLU A 41 -10.37 -29.82 22.40
C GLU A 41 -11.67 -30.52 22.82
N LYS A 42 -11.60 -31.40 23.82
CA LYS A 42 -12.77 -32.16 24.29
C LYS A 42 -13.81 -31.24 24.95
N GLU A 43 -13.33 -30.15 25.53
CA GLU A 43 -14.11 -29.14 26.23
C GLU A 43 -14.79 -28.13 25.27
N PHE A 44 -14.49 -28.18 23.97
CA PHE A 44 -15.11 -27.31 22.99
C PHE A 44 -16.42 -27.93 22.47
N ASP A 45 -17.54 -27.24 22.71
CA ASP A 45 -18.86 -27.65 22.23
C ASP A 45 -19.03 -27.31 20.73
N ILE A 46 -18.74 -28.29 19.88
CA ILE A 46 -18.83 -28.15 18.42
C ILE A 46 -20.28 -27.97 17.97
N ASP A 47 -21.22 -28.71 18.55
CA ASP A 47 -22.63 -28.65 18.14
C ASP A 47 -23.23 -27.29 18.51
N GLY A 48 -22.96 -26.82 19.73
CA GLY A 48 -23.32 -25.47 20.17
C GLY A 48 -22.66 -24.38 19.32
N PHE A 49 -21.38 -24.53 18.97
CA PHE A 49 -20.70 -23.62 18.04
C PHE A 49 -21.43 -23.51 16.68
N VAL A 50 -21.81 -24.63 16.08
CA VAL A 50 -22.50 -24.64 14.78
C VAL A 50 -23.87 -23.97 14.87
N GLU A 51 -24.62 -24.18 15.95
CA GLU A 51 -25.90 -23.52 16.20
C GLU A 51 -25.74 -22.00 16.39
N ASP A 52 -24.79 -21.60 17.24
CA ASP A 52 -24.48 -20.20 17.52
C ASP A 52 -24.05 -19.44 16.26
N ILE A 53 -23.27 -20.08 15.39
CA ILE A 53 -22.85 -19.48 14.11
C ILE A 53 -24.05 -19.28 13.18
N LYS A 54 -24.96 -20.26 13.08
CA LYS A 54 -26.19 -20.14 12.26
C LYS A 54 -27.07 -18.99 12.75
N LEU A 55 -27.13 -18.76 14.06
CA LEU A 55 -27.91 -17.69 14.67
C LEU A 55 -27.16 -16.35 14.74
N GLY A 56 -25.87 -16.31 14.40
CA GLY A 56 -25.03 -15.12 14.52
C GLY A 56 -24.77 -14.69 15.98
N LEU A 57 -24.87 -15.63 16.91
CA LEU A 57 -24.74 -15.42 18.36
C LEU A 57 -23.37 -15.81 18.90
N PHE A 58 -22.55 -16.48 18.10
CA PHE A 58 -21.24 -16.97 18.54
C PHE A 58 -20.33 -15.84 19.04
N LYS A 59 -19.75 -16.05 20.22
CA LYS A 59 -18.77 -15.17 20.86
C LYS A 59 -17.59 -15.99 21.33
N ILE A 60 -16.44 -15.74 20.72
CA ILE A 60 -15.19 -16.42 21.06
C ILE A 60 -14.75 -16.14 22.50
N GLU A 61 -15.21 -15.03 23.10
CA GLU A 61 -14.97 -14.67 24.49
C GLU A 61 -15.57 -15.70 25.48
N ASN A 62 -16.60 -16.45 25.09
CA ASN A 62 -17.15 -17.54 25.91
C ASN A 62 -16.15 -18.70 26.06
N TYR A 63 -15.21 -18.83 25.12
CA TYR A 63 -14.17 -19.86 25.07
C TYR A 63 -12.78 -19.29 25.38
N LYS A 64 -12.70 -18.19 26.13
CA LYS A 64 -11.48 -17.40 26.35
C LYS A 64 -10.23 -18.22 26.67
N GLU A 65 -10.31 -19.14 27.63
CA GLU A 65 -9.15 -19.92 28.07
C GLU A 65 -8.76 -20.99 27.04
N LEU A 66 -9.73 -21.65 26.39
CA LEU A 66 -9.46 -22.58 25.28
C LEU A 66 -8.87 -21.87 24.06
N ALA A 67 -9.38 -20.69 23.72
CA ALA A 67 -8.87 -19.85 22.63
C ALA A 67 -7.40 -19.45 22.88
N LYS A 68 -7.05 -19.05 24.12
CA LYS A 68 -5.66 -18.76 24.50
C LYS A 68 -4.78 -19.99 24.48
N LYS A 69 -5.28 -21.14 24.90
CA LYS A 69 -4.54 -22.42 24.83
C LYS A 69 -4.22 -22.78 23.38
N ASN A 70 -5.16 -22.54 22.46
CA ASN A 70 -5.09 -22.88 21.05
C ASN A 70 -4.70 -21.70 20.14
N LYS A 71 -3.87 -20.78 20.63
CA LYS A 71 -3.36 -19.65 19.83
C LYS A 71 -2.40 -20.13 18.74
N GLU A 72 -2.56 -19.61 17.53
CA GLU A 72 -1.59 -19.75 16.43
C GLU A 72 -0.43 -18.78 16.64
N TYR A 73 -0.74 -17.51 16.94
CA TYR A 73 0.23 -16.50 17.33
C TYR A 73 -0.43 -15.39 18.17
N VAL A 74 0.40 -14.59 18.83
CA VAL A 74 -0.03 -13.44 19.63
C VAL A 74 0.77 -12.23 19.19
N ILE A 75 0.06 -11.14 18.92
CA ILE A 75 0.64 -9.86 18.54
C ILE A 75 0.03 -8.73 19.36
N ASP A 76 0.69 -7.58 19.34
CA ASP A 76 0.19 -6.40 20.04
C ASP A 76 -1.02 -5.82 19.28
N ILE A 77 -1.85 -5.05 19.98
CA ILE A 77 -3.00 -4.34 19.42
C ILE A 77 -2.91 -2.88 19.87
N SER A 78 -3.18 -1.94 18.96
CA SER A 78 -3.19 -0.53 19.34
C SER A 78 -4.41 -0.22 20.22
N ASN A 79 -4.30 0.76 21.11
CA ASN A 79 -5.40 1.16 22.01
C ASN A 79 -6.68 1.53 21.24
N SER A 80 -6.53 2.11 20.04
CA SER A 80 -7.66 2.45 19.17
C SER A 80 -8.30 1.19 18.60
N ALA A 81 -7.48 0.24 18.11
CA ALA A 81 -7.97 -1.03 17.61
C ALA A 81 -8.69 -1.84 18.69
N GLU A 82 -8.11 -1.99 19.88
CA GLU A 82 -8.69 -2.76 20.99
C GLU A 82 -10.12 -2.29 21.33
N LYS A 83 -10.36 -0.96 21.32
CA LYS A 83 -11.67 -0.37 21.60
C LYS A 83 -12.70 -0.60 20.50
N ASN A 84 -12.27 -0.64 19.24
CA ASN A 84 -13.18 -0.53 18.08
C ASN A 84 -13.33 -1.84 17.26
N ILE A 85 -12.51 -2.87 17.51
CA ILE A 85 -12.42 -4.09 16.69
C ILE A 85 -13.56 -5.10 16.89
N LYS A 86 -14.38 -4.97 17.94
CA LYS A 86 -15.37 -6.01 18.30
C LYS A 86 -16.32 -6.34 17.14
N GLY A 87 -16.37 -7.62 16.75
CA GLY A 87 -17.23 -8.11 15.67
C GLY A 87 -16.82 -7.62 14.26
N ARG A 88 -15.53 -7.35 14.03
CA ARG A 88 -15.00 -6.84 12.76
C ARG A 88 -13.94 -7.77 12.20
N ASN A 89 -13.81 -7.78 10.89
CA ASN A 89 -12.75 -8.52 10.25
C ASN A 89 -11.42 -7.77 10.33
N VAL A 90 -10.32 -8.53 10.33
CA VAL A 90 -8.95 -8.01 10.31
C VAL A 90 -8.25 -8.46 9.03
N LYS A 91 -7.71 -7.54 8.25
CA LYS A 91 -6.93 -7.89 7.06
C LYS A 91 -5.60 -8.50 7.45
N GLU A 92 -5.32 -9.69 6.93
CA GLU A 92 -4.14 -10.46 7.29
C GLU A 92 -2.90 -9.97 6.52
N PHE A 93 -1.76 -9.87 7.21
CA PHE A 93 -0.47 -9.60 6.58
C PHE A 93 0.06 -10.86 5.88
N ILE A 94 0.76 -10.68 4.76
CA ILE A 94 1.33 -11.78 3.96
C ILE A 94 2.37 -12.60 4.73
N LYS A 95 2.23 -13.92 4.66
CA LYS A 95 3.08 -14.90 5.35
C LYS A 95 3.41 -16.03 4.39
N SER A 96 4.60 -16.62 4.54
CA SER A 96 4.99 -17.87 3.88
C SER A 96 5.32 -18.92 4.95
N GLY A 97 4.59 -20.04 4.97
CA GLY A 97 4.74 -21.07 6.01
C GLY A 97 4.57 -20.51 7.44
N GLY A 98 3.66 -19.55 7.63
CA GLY A 98 3.44 -18.86 8.91
C GLY A 98 4.48 -17.79 9.28
N ARG A 99 5.48 -17.56 8.42
CA ARG A 99 6.57 -16.60 8.66
C ARG A 99 6.37 -15.31 7.87
N LEU A 100 6.68 -14.19 8.49
CA LEU A 100 6.56 -12.88 7.86
C LEU A 100 7.71 -12.64 6.90
N TYR A 101 7.39 -12.01 5.77
CA TYR A 101 8.38 -11.50 4.82
C TYR A 101 7.76 -10.32 4.06
N ILE A 102 8.63 -9.54 3.41
CA ILE A 102 8.20 -8.46 2.53
C ILE A 102 8.48 -8.94 1.11
N PRO A 103 7.45 -9.09 0.25
CA PRO A 103 7.67 -9.54 -1.12
C PRO A 103 8.54 -8.54 -1.90
N GLY A 104 9.55 -9.02 -2.61
CA GLY A 104 10.40 -8.23 -3.49
C GLY A 104 9.58 -7.55 -4.60
N SER A 105 8.47 -8.18 -5.02
CA SER A 105 7.49 -7.61 -5.94
C SER A 105 6.83 -6.32 -5.42
N SER A 106 6.64 -6.17 -4.10
CA SER A 106 6.07 -4.96 -3.52
C SER A 106 7.03 -3.78 -3.62
N ILE A 107 8.33 -4.04 -3.37
CA ILE A 107 9.39 -3.03 -3.50
C ILE A 107 9.61 -2.71 -4.99
N LYS A 108 9.66 -3.74 -5.85
CA LYS A 108 9.81 -3.59 -7.30
C LYS A 108 8.69 -2.78 -7.92
N GLY A 109 7.44 -2.96 -7.49
CA GLY A 109 6.30 -2.16 -7.93
C GLY A 109 6.47 -0.68 -7.60
N ALA A 110 6.87 -0.34 -6.36
CA ALA A 110 7.08 1.06 -5.98
C ALA A 110 8.23 1.72 -6.76
N ILE A 111 9.33 0.98 -6.99
CA ILE A 111 10.44 1.45 -7.84
C ILE A 111 9.97 1.62 -9.29
N ARG A 112 9.16 0.69 -9.82
CA ARG A 112 8.60 0.78 -11.17
C ARG A 112 7.78 2.04 -11.36
N THR A 113 6.90 2.37 -10.42
CA THR A 113 6.12 3.62 -10.47
C THR A 113 7.02 4.85 -10.43
N ALA A 114 8.06 4.86 -9.58
CA ALA A 114 9.01 5.97 -9.51
C ALA A 114 9.78 6.17 -10.83
N VAL A 115 10.24 5.09 -11.45
CA VAL A 115 10.93 5.15 -12.76
C VAL A 115 9.96 5.59 -13.86
N MET A 116 8.73 5.06 -13.89
CA MET A 116 7.72 5.48 -14.86
C MET A 116 7.44 6.98 -14.76
N TRP A 117 7.25 7.48 -13.54
CA TRP A 117 7.09 8.90 -13.26
C TRP A 117 8.28 9.71 -13.76
N HIS A 118 9.51 9.27 -13.48
CA HIS A 118 10.71 10.00 -13.88
C HIS A 118 10.86 10.05 -15.41
N VAL A 119 10.62 8.94 -16.11
CA VAL A 119 10.69 8.89 -17.57
C VAL A 119 9.66 9.83 -18.18
N LEU A 120 8.39 9.71 -17.79
CA LEU A 120 7.31 10.57 -18.32
C LEU A 120 7.50 12.05 -17.98
N LYS A 121 8.06 12.37 -16.80
CA LYS A 121 8.31 13.76 -16.40
C LYS A 121 9.44 14.42 -17.20
N ASN A 122 10.43 13.64 -17.67
CA ASN A 122 11.65 14.16 -18.30
C ASN A 122 11.77 13.85 -19.79
N ASN A 123 10.81 13.12 -20.38
CA ASN A 123 10.77 12.82 -21.81
C ASN A 123 9.48 13.37 -22.42
N ALA A 124 9.60 14.50 -23.14
CA ALA A 124 8.47 15.20 -23.74
C ALA A 124 7.74 14.38 -24.83
N GLU A 125 8.47 13.52 -25.54
CA GLU A 125 7.90 12.64 -26.57
C GLU A 125 6.99 11.59 -25.93
N LEU A 126 7.50 10.83 -24.96
CA LEU A 126 6.71 9.82 -24.24
C LEU A 126 5.54 10.42 -23.43
N TYR A 127 5.72 11.64 -22.91
CA TYR A 127 4.63 12.37 -22.27
C TYR A 127 3.54 12.75 -23.29
N GLY A 128 3.93 13.24 -24.48
CA GLY A 128 3.00 13.57 -25.56
C GLY A 128 2.24 12.34 -26.07
N GLU A 129 2.92 11.19 -26.22
CA GLU A 129 2.27 9.92 -26.57
C GLU A 129 1.23 9.49 -25.52
N MET A 130 1.56 9.66 -24.23
CA MET A 130 0.61 9.39 -23.13
C MET A 130 -0.63 10.29 -23.23
N GLU A 131 -0.44 11.59 -23.49
CA GLU A 131 -1.54 12.54 -23.65
C GLU A 131 -2.42 12.19 -24.86
N GLU A 132 -1.82 11.90 -26.02
CA GLU A 132 -2.55 11.49 -27.22
C GLU A 132 -3.36 10.22 -26.97
N TYR A 133 -2.76 9.21 -26.35
CA TYR A 133 -3.45 7.98 -25.98
C TYR A 133 -4.65 8.22 -25.06
N PHE A 134 -4.52 9.12 -24.07
CA PHE A 134 -5.65 9.52 -23.24
C PHE A 134 -6.72 10.28 -24.03
N GLU A 135 -6.35 11.18 -24.95
CA GLU A 135 -7.31 11.85 -25.83
C GLU A 135 -8.09 10.86 -26.69
N GLU A 136 -7.45 9.81 -27.19
CA GLU A 136 -8.12 8.77 -27.98
C GLU A 136 -9.13 7.96 -27.14
N ILE A 137 -8.83 7.70 -25.87
CA ILE A 137 -9.77 7.12 -24.91
C ILE A 137 -10.95 8.08 -24.69
N ILE A 138 -10.67 9.37 -24.47
CA ILE A 138 -11.68 10.39 -24.20
C ILE A 138 -12.63 10.57 -25.38
N ARG A 139 -12.09 10.60 -26.61
CA ARG A 139 -12.85 10.64 -27.87
C ARG A 139 -13.59 9.32 -28.16
N GLY A 140 -13.38 8.28 -27.36
CA GLY A 140 -14.03 6.98 -27.50
C GLY A 140 -13.50 6.12 -28.66
N LYS A 141 -12.34 6.47 -29.23
CA LYS A 141 -11.66 5.70 -30.27
C LYS A 141 -11.03 4.43 -29.68
N ILE A 142 -10.44 4.56 -28.49
CA ILE A 142 -9.89 3.45 -27.72
C ILE A 142 -10.84 3.13 -26.57
N LYS A 143 -11.18 1.85 -26.41
CA LYS A 143 -11.96 1.35 -25.28
C LYS A 143 -11.10 0.41 -24.45
N LYS A 144 -10.78 0.86 -23.24
CA LYS A 144 -10.04 0.09 -22.24
C LYS A 144 -10.86 -0.04 -20.97
N LYS A 145 -10.64 -1.12 -20.21
CA LYS A 145 -11.11 -1.16 -18.83
C LYS A 145 -10.21 -0.30 -17.97
N LYS A 146 -10.71 0.20 -16.84
CA LYS A 146 -9.94 1.07 -15.94
C LYS A 146 -8.64 0.42 -15.44
N GLU A 147 -8.60 -0.91 -15.37
CA GLU A 147 -7.47 -1.73 -14.94
C GLU A 147 -6.42 -1.96 -16.05
N GLU A 148 -6.71 -1.57 -17.30
CA GLU A 148 -5.88 -1.82 -18.49
C GLU A 148 -5.46 -0.50 -19.15
N VAL A 149 -5.72 0.64 -18.49
CA VAL A 149 -5.45 1.98 -19.05
C VAL A 149 -3.96 2.24 -19.11
N ASP A 150 -3.21 1.81 -18.10
CA ASP A 150 -1.77 1.99 -18.01
C ASP A 150 -0.96 1.07 -18.93
N ASP A 151 -1.55 -0.02 -19.43
CA ASP A 151 -0.88 -1.01 -20.30
C ASP A 151 -0.05 -0.37 -21.42
N GLU A 152 -0.64 0.55 -22.19
CA GLU A 152 0.05 1.13 -23.35
C GLU A 152 1.17 2.08 -22.93
N ILE A 153 0.96 2.81 -21.83
CA ILE A 153 1.96 3.72 -21.27
C ILE A 153 3.15 2.91 -20.72
N GLU A 154 2.87 1.79 -20.03
CA GLU A 154 3.91 0.87 -19.58
C GLU A 154 4.70 0.29 -20.75
N LYS A 155 4.05 -0.06 -21.86
CA LYS A 155 4.72 -0.57 -23.06
C LYS A 155 5.68 0.44 -23.67
N ASN A 156 5.25 1.70 -23.79
CA ASN A 156 6.09 2.73 -24.39
C ASN A 156 7.30 3.05 -23.49
N VAL A 157 7.06 3.13 -22.17
CA VAL A 157 8.11 3.43 -21.19
C VAL A 157 9.08 2.25 -21.01
N PHE A 158 8.57 1.07 -20.66
CA PHE A 158 9.40 -0.07 -20.25
C PHE A 158 9.68 -1.08 -21.35
N GLY A 159 8.79 -1.20 -22.33
CA GLY A 159 8.90 -2.10 -23.47
C GLY A 159 7.64 -2.92 -23.74
N LYS A 160 7.46 -3.30 -25.01
CA LYS A 160 6.19 -3.80 -25.57
C LYS A 160 5.60 -5.05 -24.92
N ASP A 161 6.43 -5.90 -24.32
CA ASP A 161 6.02 -7.17 -23.71
C ASP A 161 7.07 -7.63 -22.68
N PRO A 162 6.80 -8.65 -21.84
CA PRO A 162 7.71 -9.08 -20.78
C PRO A 162 9.12 -9.49 -21.25
N LYS A 163 9.32 -9.85 -22.52
CA LYS A 163 10.65 -10.15 -23.08
C LYS A 163 11.48 -8.88 -23.23
N TYR A 164 10.84 -7.77 -23.59
CA TYR A 164 11.43 -6.46 -23.86
C TYR A 164 11.18 -5.45 -22.73
N ASP A 165 10.68 -5.87 -21.57
CA ASP A 165 10.48 -4.98 -20.43
C ASP A 165 11.82 -4.73 -19.70
N LEU A 166 12.22 -3.46 -19.60
CA LEU A 166 13.43 -3.02 -18.89
C LEU A 166 13.54 -3.61 -17.48
N PHE A 167 12.42 -3.77 -16.77
CA PHE A 167 12.41 -4.29 -15.41
C PHE A 167 12.78 -5.79 -15.34
N LYS A 168 12.95 -6.48 -16.47
CA LYS A 168 13.61 -7.79 -16.52
C LYS A 168 15.08 -7.72 -16.10
N ALA A 169 15.75 -6.59 -16.35
CA ALA A 169 17.14 -6.37 -15.99
C ALA A 169 17.36 -6.08 -14.50
N ILE A 170 16.30 -5.93 -13.70
CA ILE A 170 16.41 -5.72 -12.24
C ILE A 170 15.76 -6.85 -11.44
N GLN A 171 16.54 -7.40 -10.52
CA GLN A 171 16.15 -8.44 -9.58
C GLN A 171 16.06 -7.85 -8.19
N ILE A 172 14.92 -8.02 -7.54
CA ILE A 172 14.69 -7.62 -6.15
C ILE A 172 14.25 -8.86 -5.38
N SER A 173 15.05 -9.25 -4.40
CA SER A 173 14.74 -10.42 -3.56
C SER A 173 13.58 -10.12 -2.64
N ASP A 174 12.88 -11.17 -2.23
CA ASP A 174 12.06 -11.10 -1.03
C ASP A 174 12.92 -10.67 0.18
N GLY A 175 12.31 -9.96 1.10
CA GLY A 175 12.94 -9.59 2.37
C GLY A 175 13.22 -10.83 3.22
N ASN A 176 14.23 -10.74 4.08
CA ASN A 176 14.50 -11.80 5.05
C ASN A 176 13.28 -12.06 5.97
N ILE A 177 13.21 -13.29 6.50
CA ILE A 177 12.15 -13.70 7.42
C ILE A 177 12.16 -12.81 8.67
N LEU A 178 10.98 -12.34 9.06
CA LEU A 178 10.78 -11.55 10.28
C LEU A 178 10.00 -12.34 11.35
N PRO A 179 10.29 -12.10 12.64
CA PRO A 179 9.52 -12.69 13.73
C PRO A 179 8.12 -12.07 13.81
N ILE A 180 7.12 -12.89 14.18
CA ILE A 180 5.69 -12.51 14.17
C ILE A 180 5.38 -11.32 15.09
N ASP A 181 6.18 -11.17 16.14
CA ASP A 181 6.07 -10.08 17.13
C ASP A 181 6.36 -8.69 16.55
N ARG A 182 6.82 -8.59 15.29
CA ARG A 182 6.93 -7.32 14.54
C ARG A 182 5.60 -6.82 14.00
N LEU A 183 4.54 -7.62 14.03
CA LEU A 183 3.20 -7.17 13.71
C LEU A 183 2.49 -6.56 14.93
N ARG A 184 1.57 -5.66 14.65
CA ARG A 184 0.48 -5.27 15.55
C ARG A 184 -0.82 -5.13 14.77
N ILE A 185 -1.94 -5.16 15.49
CA ILE A 185 -3.23 -4.77 14.93
C ILE A 185 -3.42 -3.26 15.06
N ASP A 186 -3.71 -2.61 13.94
CA ASP A 186 -4.00 -1.19 13.86
C ASP A 186 -5.41 -0.91 13.33
N GLU A 187 -6.01 0.16 13.85
CA GLU A 187 -7.26 0.71 13.32
C GLU A 187 -6.93 1.74 12.22
N VAL A 188 -7.54 1.55 11.06
CA VAL A 188 -7.48 2.50 9.95
C VAL A 188 -8.84 3.13 9.75
N LYS A 189 -8.88 4.46 9.78
CA LYS A 189 -10.05 5.24 9.34
C LYS A 189 -9.79 5.87 7.98
N ILE A 190 -10.88 6.07 7.25
CA ILE A 190 -10.85 6.69 5.93
C ILE A 190 -11.29 8.15 6.06
N LEU A 191 -10.34 9.05 5.87
CA LEU A 191 -10.62 10.46 5.63
C LEU A 191 -11.24 10.59 4.23
N SER A 192 -12.29 11.40 4.10
CA SER A 192 -12.84 11.82 2.81
C SER A 192 -13.06 13.33 2.82
N THR A 193 -12.67 14.01 1.75
CA THR A 193 -12.86 15.46 1.63
C THR A 193 -14.27 15.83 1.19
N THR A 194 -14.67 17.03 1.62
CA THR A 194 -15.74 17.85 1.05
C THR A 194 -15.09 19.02 0.28
N SER A 195 -15.88 20.00 -0.18
CA SER A 195 -15.36 21.15 -0.94
C SER A 195 -14.35 21.97 -0.12
N SER A 196 -14.60 22.16 1.18
CA SER A 196 -13.81 23.02 2.06
C SER A 196 -13.34 22.36 3.36
N SER A 197 -13.67 21.09 3.59
CA SER A 197 -13.31 20.36 4.83
C SER A 197 -13.15 18.86 4.56
N TYR A 198 -13.09 18.05 5.61
CA TYR A 198 -13.11 16.60 5.53
C TYR A 198 -14.03 16.01 6.60
N TYR A 199 -14.31 14.71 6.46
CA TYR A 199 -14.96 13.90 7.47
C TYR A 199 -14.34 12.50 7.49
N TRP A 200 -14.48 11.81 8.63
CA TRP A 200 -14.15 10.40 8.75
C TRP A 200 -15.34 9.55 8.32
N LYS A 201 -15.12 8.55 7.46
CA LYS A 201 -16.19 7.60 7.14
C LYS A 201 -16.60 6.82 8.39
N ASN A 202 -17.89 6.48 8.48
CA ASN A 202 -18.50 5.80 9.63
C ASN A 202 -18.17 4.29 9.72
N PHE A 203 -16.97 3.89 9.32
CA PHE A 203 -16.47 2.54 9.49
C PHE A 203 -14.94 2.56 9.62
N SER A 204 -14.43 1.57 10.32
CA SER A 204 -12.99 1.34 10.50
C SER A 204 -12.58 0.05 9.80
N ILE A 205 -11.32 0.01 9.38
CA ILE A 205 -10.69 -1.19 8.82
C ILE A 205 -9.59 -1.59 9.80
N PHE A 206 -9.53 -2.87 10.16
CA PHE A 206 -8.48 -3.39 11.03
C PHE A 206 -7.51 -4.18 10.19
N ILE A 207 -6.22 -4.00 10.44
CA ILE A 207 -5.15 -4.63 9.65
C ILE A 207 -4.06 -5.15 10.57
N GLU A 208 -3.42 -6.25 10.18
CA GLU A 208 -2.09 -6.58 10.65
C GLU A 208 -1.05 -5.70 9.95
N ALA A 209 -0.27 -4.92 10.68
CA ALA A 209 0.77 -4.06 10.13
C ALA A 209 2.10 -4.25 10.85
N LEU A 210 3.20 -4.16 10.10
CA LEU A 210 4.54 -4.10 10.66
C LEU A 210 4.69 -2.81 11.46
N LYS A 211 5.26 -2.93 12.67
CA LYS A 211 5.54 -1.81 13.57
C LYS A 211 6.59 -0.88 12.96
N ILE A 212 6.46 0.41 13.27
CA ILE A 212 7.47 1.43 12.99
C ILE A 212 8.81 1.01 13.63
N GLY A 213 9.91 1.24 12.92
CA GLY A 213 11.26 0.85 13.32
C GLY A 213 11.60 -0.63 13.04
N THR A 214 10.69 -1.41 12.48
CA THR A 214 11.01 -2.76 12.01
C THR A 214 12.04 -2.67 10.89
N LYS A 215 13.14 -3.40 11.02
CA LYS A 215 14.20 -3.49 10.02
C LYS A 215 14.25 -4.86 9.36
N PHE A 216 14.49 -4.88 8.07
CA PHE A 216 14.69 -6.09 7.26
C PHE A 216 15.69 -5.82 6.14
N GLU A 217 16.13 -6.86 5.44
CA GLU A 217 17.14 -6.76 4.39
C GLU A 217 16.59 -7.35 3.10
N THR A 218 16.98 -6.74 1.97
CA THR A 218 16.64 -7.18 0.61
C THR A 218 17.83 -6.94 -0.31
N ASP A 219 17.96 -7.74 -1.36
CA ASP A 219 18.97 -7.56 -2.40
C ASP A 219 18.33 -6.96 -3.65
N ILE A 220 18.90 -5.86 -4.13
CA ILE A 220 18.54 -5.25 -5.41
C ILE A 220 19.76 -5.36 -6.33
N LYS A 221 19.60 -6.06 -7.45
CA LYS A 221 20.68 -6.33 -8.41
C LYS A 221 20.22 -6.00 -9.82
N ILE A 222 21.06 -5.29 -10.57
CA ILE A 222 20.94 -5.20 -12.02
C ILE A 222 21.66 -6.42 -12.60
N ASP A 223 20.97 -7.20 -13.43
CA ASP A 223 21.55 -8.36 -14.10
C ASP A 223 22.43 -7.88 -15.26
N GLU A 224 23.74 -8.07 -15.08
CA GLU A 224 24.79 -7.64 -16.00
C GLU A 224 24.68 -8.24 -17.40
N PHE A 225 23.95 -9.35 -17.56
CA PHE A 225 23.65 -9.88 -18.89
C PHE A 225 22.91 -8.85 -19.75
N PHE A 226 21.94 -8.14 -19.16
CA PHE A 226 21.13 -7.14 -19.87
C PHE A 226 21.84 -5.80 -20.05
N THR A 227 23.01 -5.60 -19.42
CA THR A 227 23.81 -4.37 -19.57
C THR A 227 24.90 -4.49 -20.63
N LYS A 228 25.10 -5.69 -21.20
CA LYS A 228 26.02 -5.88 -22.34
C LYS A 228 25.50 -5.14 -23.57
N GLU A 229 26.39 -4.50 -24.32
CA GLU A 229 26.01 -3.59 -25.41
C GLU A 229 25.16 -4.26 -26.50
N ASP A 230 25.54 -5.47 -26.93
CA ASP A 230 24.83 -6.27 -27.92
C ASP A 230 23.42 -6.66 -27.44
N VAL A 231 23.32 -7.17 -26.21
CA VAL A 231 22.05 -7.57 -25.59
C VAL A 231 21.14 -6.36 -25.35
N SER A 232 21.71 -5.27 -24.84
CA SER A 232 20.99 -4.04 -24.53
C SER A 232 20.40 -3.42 -25.80
N LYS A 233 21.16 -3.39 -26.90
CA LYS A 233 20.68 -2.91 -28.20
C LYS A 233 19.59 -3.81 -28.79
N GLU A 234 19.74 -5.14 -28.71
CA GLU A 234 18.73 -6.08 -29.22
C GLU A 234 17.38 -5.93 -28.49
N LEU A 235 17.41 -5.62 -27.20
CA LEU A 235 16.23 -5.48 -26.37
C LEU A 235 15.67 -4.05 -26.31
N GLY A 236 16.38 -3.05 -26.86
CA GLY A 236 16.01 -1.63 -26.77
C GLY A 236 16.17 -1.05 -25.35
N PHE A 237 17.22 -1.48 -24.64
CA PHE A 237 17.56 -1.04 -23.28
C PHE A 237 18.72 -0.04 -23.25
N ASP A 238 19.43 0.18 -24.36
CA ASP A 238 20.68 0.93 -24.42
C ASP A 238 20.59 2.35 -23.87
N ASP A 239 19.51 3.06 -24.15
CA ASP A 239 19.19 4.37 -23.59
C ASP A 239 18.47 4.30 -22.23
N LYS A 240 17.91 3.15 -21.87
CA LYS A 240 17.06 2.95 -20.67
C LYS A 240 17.78 2.38 -19.45
N ILE A 241 18.90 1.65 -19.62
CA ILE A 241 19.68 1.05 -18.50
C ILE A 241 20.12 2.12 -17.49
N VAL A 242 20.33 3.36 -17.95
CA VAL A 242 20.69 4.49 -17.08
C VAL A 242 19.66 4.72 -15.98
N TYR A 243 18.36 4.50 -16.25
CA TYR A 243 17.31 4.64 -15.25
C TYR A 243 17.47 3.62 -14.12
N LEU A 244 17.85 2.38 -14.44
CA LEU A 244 18.10 1.35 -13.43
C LEU A 244 19.34 1.68 -12.57
N LYS A 245 20.38 2.24 -13.19
CA LYS A 245 21.59 2.69 -12.47
C LYS A 245 21.31 3.87 -11.52
N ASN A 246 20.31 4.69 -11.83
CA ASN A 246 19.95 5.90 -11.08
C ASN A 246 18.69 5.72 -10.19
N ILE A 247 18.26 4.49 -9.91
CA ILE A 247 17.02 4.23 -9.12
C ILE A 247 17.00 4.98 -7.80
N GLU A 248 18.12 5.09 -7.09
CA GLU A 248 18.14 5.77 -5.80
C GLU A 248 17.79 7.26 -5.91
N GLU A 249 18.32 7.94 -6.93
CA GLU A 249 18.03 9.36 -7.20
C GLU A 249 16.58 9.53 -7.67
N ILE A 250 16.15 8.70 -8.61
CA ILE A 250 14.78 8.69 -9.13
C ILE A 250 13.76 8.50 -8.00
N CYS A 251 13.98 7.52 -7.12
CA CYS A 251 13.09 7.26 -6.00
C CYS A 251 13.11 8.39 -4.97
N LYS A 252 14.27 9.01 -4.70
CA LYS A 252 14.34 10.20 -3.84
C LYS A 252 13.50 11.34 -4.39
N ASP A 253 13.61 11.64 -5.67
CA ASP A 253 12.86 12.74 -6.28
C ASP A 253 11.36 12.46 -6.34
N TYR A 254 10.96 11.24 -6.70
CA TYR A 254 9.56 10.84 -6.66
C TYR A 254 8.98 10.90 -5.24
N SER A 255 9.74 10.47 -4.23
CA SER A 255 9.28 10.51 -2.84
C SER A 255 9.05 11.94 -2.34
N LYS A 256 9.90 12.90 -2.72
CA LYS A 256 9.74 14.32 -2.38
C LYS A 256 8.45 14.88 -2.98
N GLU A 257 8.18 14.59 -4.27
CA GLU A 257 6.95 14.98 -4.95
C GLU A 257 5.71 14.45 -4.22
N LEU A 258 5.72 13.17 -3.83
CA LEU A 258 4.62 12.56 -3.09
C LEU A 258 4.44 13.17 -1.69
N ILE A 259 5.53 13.42 -0.97
CA ILE A 259 5.49 14.03 0.36
C ILE A 259 4.90 15.45 0.28
N ASP A 260 5.35 16.25 -0.69
CA ASP A 260 4.87 17.61 -0.88
C ASP A 260 3.40 17.64 -1.29
N TYR A 261 2.99 16.73 -2.18
CA TYR A 261 1.60 16.54 -2.54
C TYR A 261 0.72 16.22 -1.31
N GLU A 262 1.15 15.30 -0.44
CA GLU A 262 0.41 14.92 0.76
C GLU A 262 0.39 16.05 1.81
N LEU A 263 1.50 16.77 2.01
CA LEU A 263 1.55 17.93 2.90
C LEU A 263 0.60 19.03 2.44
N ASN A 264 0.60 19.35 1.15
CA ASN A 264 -0.31 20.36 0.58
C ASN A 264 -1.77 19.96 0.77
N PHE A 265 -2.10 18.69 0.52
CA PHE A 265 -3.44 18.15 0.76
C PHE A 265 -3.83 18.27 2.24
N LEU A 266 -3.00 17.77 3.15
CA LEU A 266 -3.33 17.74 4.59
C LEU A 266 -3.45 19.15 5.17
N LYS A 267 -2.51 20.05 4.86
CA LYS A 267 -2.54 21.44 5.33
C LYS A 267 -3.78 22.18 4.85
N ARG A 268 -4.18 21.97 3.59
CA ARG A 268 -5.40 22.59 3.02
C ARG A 268 -6.66 22.19 3.79
N TYR A 269 -6.73 20.96 4.28
CA TYR A 269 -7.93 20.41 4.91
C TYR A 269 -7.91 20.39 6.44
N ASN A 270 -6.79 20.76 7.08
CA ASN A 270 -6.62 20.70 8.53
C ASN A 270 -7.34 21.84 9.28
N VAL A 271 -8.65 21.95 9.09
CA VAL A 271 -9.52 22.90 9.78
C VAL A 271 -9.76 22.37 11.20
N GLY A 272 -9.07 22.94 12.19
CA GLY A 272 -9.20 22.56 13.61
C GLY A 272 -8.04 21.73 14.18
N GLY A 273 -7.00 21.45 13.39
CA GLY A 273 -5.74 20.90 13.90
C GLY A 273 -5.73 19.39 14.19
N GLU A 274 -6.81 18.65 13.91
CA GLU A 274 -6.87 17.21 14.16
C GLU A 274 -5.79 16.45 13.35
N LEU A 275 -5.41 16.94 12.17
CA LEU A 275 -4.41 16.30 11.30
C LEU A 275 -2.96 16.69 11.63
N ASN A 276 -2.72 17.48 12.69
CA ASN A 276 -1.39 17.99 13.04
C ASN A 276 -0.35 16.89 13.20
N GLU A 277 -0.69 15.78 13.84
CA GLU A 277 0.25 14.65 14.02
C GLU A 277 0.66 14.03 12.68
N VAL A 278 -0.27 13.89 11.75
CA VAL A 278 0.00 13.34 10.41
C VAL A 278 0.82 14.35 9.57
N ILE A 279 0.53 15.64 9.69
CA ILE A 279 1.32 16.70 9.04
C ILE A 279 2.75 16.70 9.58
N ASN A 280 2.91 16.68 10.90
CA ASN A 280 4.22 16.63 11.55
C ASN A 280 5.00 15.38 11.12
N PHE A 281 4.34 14.23 10.99
CA PHE A 281 4.97 13.03 10.43
C PHE A 281 5.58 13.28 9.06
N TYR A 282 4.84 13.92 8.13
CA TYR A 282 5.36 14.21 6.79
C TYR A 282 6.46 15.28 6.79
N GLU A 283 6.36 16.30 7.65
CA GLU A 283 7.42 17.30 7.82
C GLU A 283 8.73 16.68 8.33
N GLU A 284 8.64 15.72 9.25
CA GLU A 284 9.83 14.97 9.72
C GLU A 284 10.32 13.98 8.66
N LEU A 285 9.41 13.34 7.91
CA LEU A 285 9.76 12.45 6.81
C LEU A 285 10.54 13.18 5.72
N LYS A 286 10.15 14.42 5.39
CA LYS A 286 10.82 15.26 4.39
C LYS A 286 12.29 15.57 4.73
N LYS A 287 12.64 15.55 6.02
CA LYS A 287 14.00 15.81 6.51
C LYS A 287 14.87 14.54 6.55
N LYS A 288 14.30 13.35 6.31
CA LYS A 288 15.07 12.10 6.37
C LYS A 288 15.90 11.89 5.11
N ASP A 289 17.18 11.58 5.33
CA ASP A 289 18.06 11.10 4.28
C ASP A 289 17.77 9.63 3.91
N GLY A 290 18.28 9.21 2.75
CA GLY A 290 18.10 7.85 2.20
C GLY A 290 17.02 7.79 1.12
N VAL A 291 16.73 6.58 0.63
CA VAL A 291 15.70 6.38 -0.39
C VAL A 291 14.39 6.07 0.31
N LEU A 292 13.40 6.94 0.17
CA LEU A 292 12.07 6.73 0.72
C LEU A 292 11.16 6.10 -0.34
N LEU A 293 10.41 5.07 0.05
CA LEU A 293 9.38 4.47 -0.79
C LEU A 293 8.10 4.33 0.01
N ARG A 294 6.96 4.45 -0.67
CA ARG A 294 5.64 4.19 -0.10
C ARG A 294 5.05 2.94 -0.74
N LEU A 295 4.77 1.93 0.07
CA LEU A 295 4.37 0.61 -0.38
C LEU A 295 2.89 0.31 -0.14
N SER A 296 2.35 -0.56 -1.01
CA SER A 296 1.20 -1.43 -0.73
C SER A 296 -0.14 -0.71 -0.43
N TRP A 297 -1.07 -1.42 0.20
CA TRP A 297 -2.48 -1.07 0.44
C TRP A 297 -2.72 0.33 1.02
N GLY A 298 -1.75 0.87 1.76
CA GLY A 298 -1.77 2.20 2.37
C GLY A 298 -1.39 3.36 1.46
N ALA A 299 -0.77 3.09 0.31
CA ALA A 299 -0.12 4.10 -0.52
C ALA A 299 -1.08 5.05 -1.24
N GLY A 300 -2.28 4.56 -1.58
CA GLY A 300 -3.29 5.35 -2.30
C GLY A 300 -2.98 5.52 -3.80
N TRP A 301 -3.90 6.16 -4.53
CA TRP A 301 -3.82 6.23 -5.99
C TRP A 301 -2.58 6.98 -6.50
N GLN A 302 -2.26 8.13 -5.92
CA GLN A 302 -1.12 8.96 -6.37
C GLN A 302 0.25 8.28 -6.20
N SER A 303 0.39 7.39 -5.23
CA SER A 303 1.63 6.65 -5.00
C SER A 303 1.73 5.36 -5.82
N MET A 304 0.64 4.97 -6.49
CA MET A 304 0.53 3.74 -7.28
C MET A 304 0.35 4.03 -8.77
N THR A 305 0.29 5.30 -9.15
CA THR A 305 0.12 5.74 -10.53
C THR A 305 0.99 6.95 -10.80
N VAL A 306 1.10 7.32 -12.08
CA VAL A 306 1.70 8.58 -12.53
C VAL A 306 0.68 9.72 -12.63
N GLY A 307 -0.43 9.59 -11.90
CA GLY A 307 -1.58 10.48 -12.00
C GLY A 307 -1.31 11.95 -11.69
N GLY A 308 -0.25 12.25 -10.93
CA GLY A 308 0.21 13.61 -10.67
C GLY A 308 0.78 14.33 -11.89
N LEU A 309 1.11 13.60 -12.96
CA LEU A 309 1.58 14.17 -14.23
C LEU A 309 0.44 14.51 -15.19
N ILE A 310 -0.76 13.96 -14.99
CA ILE A 310 -1.88 14.14 -15.92
C ILE A 310 -2.51 15.51 -15.72
N ASN A 311 -2.74 16.24 -16.81
CA ASN A 311 -3.47 17.50 -16.81
C ASN A 311 -4.83 17.36 -16.08
N GLU A 312 -5.21 18.37 -15.28
CA GLU A 312 -6.43 18.34 -14.48
C GLU A 312 -7.71 18.14 -15.31
N GLU A 313 -7.82 18.78 -16.48
CA GLU A 313 -8.99 18.67 -17.37
C GLU A 313 -9.10 17.26 -17.94
N MET A 314 -7.99 16.73 -18.47
CA MET A 314 -7.91 15.37 -18.99
C MET A 314 -8.21 14.33 -17.90
N LEU A 315 -7.63 14.51 -16.71
CA LEU A 315 -7.90 13.64 -15.57
C LEU A 315 -9.38 13.71 -15.16
N GLU A 316 -10.02 14.88 -15.24
CA GLU A 316 -11.44 15.01 -14.97
C GLU A 316 -12.27 14.18 -15.96
N GLU A 317 -12.00 14.27 -17.26
CA GLU A 317 -12.68 13.51 -18.30
C GLU A 317 -12.48 11.99 -18.16
N LEU A 318 -11.24 11.54 -17.93
CA LEU A 318 -10.93 10.14 -17.64
C LEU A 318 -11.71 9.64 -16.41
N ARG A 319 -11.78 10.45 -15.34
CA ARG A 319 -12.58 10.12 -14.16
C ARG A 319 -14.07 10.03 -14.48
N ARG A 320 -14.57 10.82 -15.44
CA ARG A 320 -15.97 10.73 -15.89
C ARG A 320 -16.25 9.39 -16.56
N ILE A 321 -15.38 8.98 -17.48
CA ILE A 321 -15.46 7.74 -18.23
C ILE A 321 -15.38 6.53 -17.29
N TYR A 322 -14.37 6.50 -16.42
CA TYR A 322 -14.10 5.38 -15.52
C TYR A 322 -14.84 5.45 -14.18
N LYS A 323 -15.71 6.45 -14.01
CA LYS A 323 -16.58 6.64 -12.85
C LYS A 323 -15.79 6.75 -11.52
N MET A 324 -14.63 7.39 -11.54
CA MET A 324 -13.70 7.46 -10.41
C MET A 324 -14.00 8.67 -9.50
N GLY A 325 -14.14 8.41 -8.19
CA GLY A 325 -14.32 9.47 -7.19
C GLY A 325 -15.75 10.05 -7.10
N LYS A 326 -16.74 9.39 -7.70
CA LYS A 326 -18.16 9.79 -7.66
C LYS A 326 -18.68 10.07 -6.24
N ARG A 327 -19.60 11.03 -6.13
CA ARG A 327 -20.56 11.08 -5.02
C ARG A 327 -21.77 10.22 -5.39
N ARG A 328 -22.44 9.66 -4.39
CA ARG A 328 -23.62 8.82 -4.59
C ARG A 328 -24.77 9.62 -5.25
N ASP A 329 -24.83 10.92 -4.99
CA ASP A 329 -26.00 11.76 -5.28
C ASP A 329 -25.68 13.08 -6.02
N TYR A 330 -24.52 13.24 -6.67
CA TYR A 330 -24.16 14.50 -7.36
C TYR A 330 -23.49 14.24 -8.72
N PRO A 331 -23.84 15.01 -9.78
CA PRO A 331 -23.23 14.90 -11.11
C PRO A 331 -21.78 15.39 -11.15
N GLU A 332 -21.35 16.19 -10.16
CA GLU A 332 -20.00 16.75 -10.09
C GLU A 332 -18.99 15.81 -9.43
N TYR A 333 -17.81 15.71 -10.04
CA TYR A 333 -16.67 14.96 -9.51
C TYR A 333 -15.97 15.79 -8.44
N VAL A 334 -15.78 15.22 -7.24
CA VAL A 334 -15.16 15.94 -6.11
C VAL A 334 -13.73 16.34 -6.46
N LYS A 335 -13.41 17.64 -6.31
CA LYS A 335 -12.05 18.15 -6.27
C LYS A 335 -11.62 18.35 -4.81
N PRO A 336 -10.40 17.97 -4.42
CA PRO A 336 -9.36 17.32 -5.22
C PRO A 336 -9.60 15.81 -5.37
N PHE A 337 -8.87 15.21 -6.32
CA PHE A 337 -8.75 13.76 -6.47
C PHE A 337 -7.29 13.32 -6.29
N PRO A 338 -7.03 12.18 -5.63
CA PRO A 338 -7.97 11.38 -4.84
C PRO A 338 -8.45 12.11 -3.58
N LYS A 339 -9.75 11.97 -3.27
CA LYS A 339 -10.40 12.63 -2.12
C LYS A 339 -10.21 11.93 -0.78
N THR A 340 -9.70 10.70 -0.80
CA THR A 340 -9.63 9.84 0.39
C THR A 340 -8.21 9.56 0.83
N ARG A 341 -7.99 9.47 2.14
CA ARG A 341 -6.75 8.97 2.74
C ARG A 341 -7.05 7.91 3.79
N ARG A 342 -6.22 6.87 3.82
CA ARG A 342 -6.22 5.86 4.88
C ARG A 342 -5.24 6.32 5.94
N ILE A 343 -5.71 6.47 7.18
CA ILE A 343 -4.93 7.01 8.29
C ILE A 343 -5.04 6.05 9.47
N ILE A 344 -3.91 5.72 10.09
CA ILE A 344 -3.84 4.93 11.31
C ILE A 344 -4.31 5.79 12.47
N PHE A 345 -5.17 5.21 13.29
CA PHE A 345 -5.66 5.81 14.53
C PHE A 345 -4.94 5.23 15.73
N GLU A 346 -4.48 6.10 16.62
CA GLU A 346 -3.91 5.77 17.92
C GLU A 346 -4.58 6.64 18.97
N ASP A 347 -5.02 6.05 20.08
CA ASP A 347 -5.83 6.72 21.10
C ASP A 347 -7.04 7.50 20.53
N ASN A 348 -7.71 6.92 19.51
CA ASN A 348 -8.82 7.52 18.76
C ASN A 348 -8.48 8.83 18.03
N LYS A 349 -7.20 9.13 17.78
CA LYS A 349 -6.74 10.28 17.00
C LYS A 349 -5.97 9.84 15.75
N PRO A 350 -6.04 10.59 14.64
CA PRO A 350 -5.23 10.31 13.46
C PRO A 350 -3.74 10.48 13.81
N LYS A 351 -2.91 9.48 13.49
CA LYS A 351 -1.52 9.45 13.93
C LYS A 351 -0.52 9.27 12.79
N TYR A 352 -0.68 8.23 11.97
CA TYR A 352 0.29 7.89 10.92
C TYR A 352 -0.38 7.70 9.55
N PRO A 353 0.24 8.15 8.45
CA PRO A 353 -0.04 7.57 7.15
C PRO A 353 0.51 6.13 7.09
N LEU A 354 0.12 5.36 6.09
CA LEU A 354 0.59 3.98 5.92
C LEU A 354 1.67 3.85 4.85
N GLY A 355 2.53 2.85 5.04
CA GLY A 355 3.35 2.23 4.01
C GLY A 355 4.71 2.87 3.72
N TRP A 356 5.17 3.85 4.49
CA TRP A 356 6.49 4.45 4.25
C TRP A 356 7.63 3.58 4.78
N ILE A 357 8.62 3.35 3.93
CA ILE A 357 9.88 2.67 4.26
C ILE A 357 11.07 3.53 3.82
N ARG A 358 12.23 3.30 4.46
CA ARG A 358 13.51 3.90 4.11
C ARG A 358 14.49 2.81 3.73
N LEU A 359 15.10 2.90 2.56
CA LEU A 359 16.14 2.00 2.08
C LEU A 359 17.50 2.68 2.21
N GLU A 360 18.46 1.94 2.74
CA GLU A 360 19.84 2.35 2.92
C GLU A 360 20.77 1.26 2.39
N GLY A 361 21.58 1.59 1.38
CA GLY A 361 22.54 0.66 0.80
C GLY A 361 23.62 0.31 1.80
N ARG A 362 23.84 -0.98 2.04
CA ARG A 362 25.00 -1.43 2.82
C ARG A 362 26.21 -1.50 1.89
N LYS A 363 27.21 -0.67 2.19
CA LYS A 363 28.53 -0.72 1.53
C LYS A 363 29.24 -2.02 1.82
#